data_AF-A0A1G8KEE4-F1
#
_entry.id   AF-A0A1G8KEE4-F1
#
_cell.length_a   1.000
_cell.length_b   1.000
_cell.length_c   1.000
_cell.angle_alpha   90.00
_cell.angle_beta   90.00
_cell.angle_gamma   90.00
#
_symmetry.space_group_name_H-M   'P 1'
#
loop_
_entity.id
_entity.type
_entity.pdbx_description
1 polymer ?
#
loop_
_entity_poly.entity_id
_entity_poly.type
_entity_poly.pdbx_seq_one_letter_code
_entity_poly.pdbx_strand_id
1 'polypeptide(L)'
;MKALYSLFAVCSLMFAACSDNKPVELYNTKAALPSSPKYNLDGLKVITSFVNKTKGTASTLYGNDQALKSAIDGNKTVGTNEVFTLVTWKQQDDDHWFGAKIPSDIESVEVIKTTSSGNSVAVNYQQLNGKSLDLKADTSGQSERIKYILGQKPSVLP
;
A
#
# COMPACT_ATOMS: atom_id res chain seq x y z
N MET A 1 -23.54 53.43 -7.41
CA MET A 1 -22.68 52.44 -8.10
C MET A 1 -21.67 51.78 -7.18
N LYS A 2 -20.79 52.51 -6.47
CA LYS A 2 -19.78 51.90 -5.56
C LYS A 2 -20.37 50.98 -4.48
N ALA A 3 -21.45 51.41 -3.81
CA ALA A 3 -22.15 50.59 -2.83
C ALA A 3 -22.78 49.30 -3.40
N LEU A 4 -23.19 49.32 -4.68
CA LEU A 4 -23.76 48.15 -5.36
C LEU A 4 -22.67 47.10 -5.65
N TYR A 5 -21.48 47.55 -6.06
CA TYR A 5 -20.33 46.67 -6.29
C TYR A 5 -19.77 46.08 -4.97
N SER A 6 -19.75 46.87 -3.89
CA SER A 6 -19.35 46.39 -2.57
C SER A 6 -20.33 45.34 -2.03
N LEU A 7 -21.64 45.54 -2.21
CA LEU A 7 -22.65 44.57 -1.80
C LEU A 7 -22.54 43.26 -2.61
N PHE A 8 -22.30 43.36 -3.92
CA PHE A 8 -22.11 42.20 -4.78
C PHE A 8 -20.87 41.37 -4.37
N ALA A 9 -19.74 42.04 -4.08
CA ALA A 9 -18.52 41.36 -3.64
C ALA A 9 -18.69 40.62 -2.30
N VAL A 10 -19.42 41.21 -1.35
CA VAL A 10 -19.73 40.58 -0.05
C VAL A 10 -20.65 39.38 -0.22
N CYS A 11 -21.68 39.48 -1.06
CA CYS A 11 -22.55 38.34 -1.38
C CYS A 11 -21.78 37.19 -2.05
N SER A 12 -20.84 37.48 -2.97
CA SER A 12 -20.01 36.46 -3.60
C SER A 12 -19.15 35.66 -2.61
N LEU A 13 -18.61 36.32 -1.58
CA LEU A 13 -17.81 35.68 -0.53
C LEU A 13 -18.66 34.76 0.37
N MET A 14 -19.95 35.08 0.55
CA MET A 14 -20.87 34.26 1.35
C MET A 14 -21.24 32.94 0.64
N PHE A 15 -21.30 32.92 -0.71
CA PHE A 15 -21.53 31.68 -1.47
C PHE A 15 -20.31 30.75 -1.54
N ALA A 16 -19.11 31.26 -1.24
CA ALA A 16 -17.90 30.42 -1.13
C ALA A 16 -17.77 29.73 0.24
N ALA A 17 -18.60 30.09 1.22
CA ALA A 17 -18.54 29.57 2.59
C ALA A 17 -19.41 28.32 2.83
N CYS A 18 -19.77 27.59 1.78
CA CYS A 18 -20.39 26.27 1.93
C CYS A 18 -19.39 25.31 2.57
N SER A 19 -19.50 25.10 3.89
CA SER A 19 -18.81 24.01 4.56
C SER A 19 -19.52 22.71 4.22
N ASP A 20 -18.81 21.79 3.56
CA ASP A 20 -19.29 20.44 3.29
C ASP A 20 -19.29 19.69 4.64
N ASN A 21 -20.38 19.80 5.41
CA ASN A 21 -20.54 19.20 6.74
C ASN A 21 -20.79 17.69 6.63
N LYS A 22 -20.01 16.99 5.82
CA LYS A 22 -20.07 15.53 5.74
C LYS A 22 -19.53 14.96 7.05
N PRO A 23 -20.24 14.03 7.69
CA PRO A 23 -19.70 13.31 8.84
C PRO A 23 -18.43 12.59 8.39
N VAL A 24 -17.32 12.87 9.09
CA VAL A 24 -16.05 12.23 8.80
C VAL A 24 -16.11 10.77 9.27
N GLU A 25 -15.74 9.84 8.40
CA GLU A 25 -15.69 8.42 8.76
C GLU A 25 -14.59 8.17 9.79
N LEU A 26 -14.94 7.57 10.93
CA LEU A 26 -13.97 7.26 12.00
C LEU A 26 -12.91 6.24 11.55
N TYR A 27 -13.28 5.32 10.66
CA TYR A 27 -12.41 4.24 10.20
C TYR A 27 -12.18 4.34 8.71
N ASN A 28 -10.93 4.11 8.28
CA ASN A 28 -10.57 4.09 6.88
C ASN A 28 -10.99 2.77 6.21
N THR A 29 -12.29 2.65 5.93
CA THR A 29 -12.89 1.44 5.32
C THR A 29 -12.40 1.20 3.89
N LYS A 30 -11.98 2.24 3.17
CA LYS A 30 -11.45 2.12 1.80
C LYS A 30 -10.13 1.37 1.73
N ALA A 31 -9.28 1.51 2.77
CA ALA A 31 -8.01 0.79 2.87
C ALA A 31 -8.16 -0.66 3.36
N ALA A 32 -9.36 -1.07 3.77
CA ALA A 32 -9.59 -2.41 4.28
C ALA A 32 -9.30 -3.48 3.22
N LEU A 33 -8.51 -4.46 3.62
CA LEU A 33 -8.15 -5.62 2.82
C LEU A 33 -9.31 -6.65 2.79
N PRO A 34 -9.82 -7.05 1.61
CA PRO A 34 -10.86 -8.07 1.54
C PRO A 34 -10.26 -9.45 1.82
N SER A 35 -10.97 -10.29 2.58
CA SER A 35 -10.56 -11.67 2.82
C SER A 35 -10.40 -12.43 1.50
N SER A 36 -9.31 -13.18 1.35
CA SER A 36 -9.03 -13.96 0.14
C SER A 36 -8.12 -15.14 0.48
N PRO A 37 -8.33 -16.34 -0.09
CA PRO A 37 -7.40 -17.44 0.07
C PRO A 37 -6.09 -17.23 -0.73
N LYS A 38 -6.03 -16.22 -1.60
CA LYS A 38 -4.88 -15.97 -2.48
C LYS A 38 -3.71 -15.31 -1.75
N TYR A 39 -3.94 -14.66 -0.61
CA TYR A 39 -2.90 -14.09 0.25
C TYR A 39 -3.30 -14.30 1.71
N ASN A 40 -2.35 -14.21 2.63
CA ASN A 40 -2.65 -14.24 4.06
C ASN A 40 -1.66 -13.36 4.81
N LEU A 41 -2.15 -12.43 5.62
CA LEU A 41 -1.31 -11.57 6.47
C LEU A 41 -1.22 -12.09 7.91
N ASP A 42 -2.01 -13.11 8.29
CA ASP A 42 -2.00 -13.67 9.63
C ASP A 42 -0.61 -14.22 9.98
N GLY A 43 -0.09 -13.81 11.13
CA GLY A 43 1.24 -14.20 11.59
C GLY A 43 2.40 -13.49 10.88
N LEU A 44 2.16 -12.70 9.82
CA LEU A 44 3.21 -11.92 9.18
C LEU A 44 3.57 -10.69 10.01
N LYS A 45 4.84 -10.31 9.96
CA LYS A 45 5.41 -9.10 10.58
C LYS A 45 5.63 -8.04 9.51
N VAL A 46 5.49 -6.77 9.89
CA VAL A 46 5.89 -5.66 9.03
C VAL A 46 7.40 -5.67 8.91
N ILE A 47 7.89 -5.71 7.67
CA ILE A 47 9.31 -5.53 7.34
C ILE A 47 9.59 -4.04 7.16
N THR A 48 8.80 -3.37 6.31
CA THR A 48 8.96 -1.94 6.02
C THR A 48 7.68 -1.33 5.46
N SER A 49 7.54 -0.01 5.56
CA SER A 49 6.48 0.75 4.88
C SER A 49 7.07 1.98 4.19
N PHE A 50 6.52 2.34 3.03
CA PHE A 50 7.03 3.46 2.24
C PHE A 50 5.94 4.11 1.40
N VAL A 51 6.21 5.34 0.95
CA VAL A 51 5.31 6.14 0.11
C VAL A 51 5.99 6.50 -1.20
N ASN A 52 5.29 6.29 -2.31
CA ASN A 52 5.68 6.78 -3.62
C ASN A 52 4.87 8.04 -3.94
N LYS A 53 5.46 9.21 -3.70
CA LYS A 53 4.79 10.51 -3.92
C LYS A 53 4.44 10.75 -5.39
N THR A 54 5.30 10.30 -6.31
CA THR A 54 5.07 10.48 -7.76
C THR A 54 3.87 9.65 -8.23
N LYS A 55 3.69 8.44 -7.69
CA LYS A 55 2.56 7.57 -8.02
C LYS A 55 1.34 7.79 -7.13
N GLY A 56 1.48 8.54 -6.03
CA GLY A 56 0.41 8.71 -5.05
C GLY A 56 0.02 7.40 -4.39
N THR A 57 1.00 6.56 -4.04
CA THR A 57 0.76 5.25 -3.39
C THR A 57 1.50 5.12 -2.07
N ALA A 58 0.92 4.33 -1.17
CA ALA A 58 1.55 3.87 0.07
C ALA A 58 1.63 2.34 0.03
N SER A 59 2.73 1.79 0.53
CA SER A 59 2.94 0.35 0.54
C SER A 59 3.50 -0.13 1.87
N THR A 60 3.12 -1.34 2.25
CA THR A 60 3.69 -2.07 3.39
C THR A 60 4.11 -3.45 2.95
N LEU A 61 5.37 -3.80 3.22
CA LEU A 61 5.91 -5.13 3.02
C LEU A 61 5.82 -5.91 4.31
N TYR A 62 5.15 -7.05 4.27
CA TYR A 62 5.04 -8.02 5.33
C TYR A 62 5.87 -9.27 5.03
N GLY A 63 6.27 -10.01 6.06
CA GLY A 63 6.81 -11.35 5.89
C GLY A 63 6.73 -12.21 7.14
N ASN A 64 6.89 -13.52 6.99
CA ASN A 64 6.99 -14.44 8.13
C ASN A 64 8.34 -14.30 8.84
N ASP A 65 8.56 -14.99 9.94
CA ASP A 65 9.78 -14.85 10.76
C ASP A 65 11.06 -15.14 9.95
N GLN A 66 11.02 -16.11 9.04
CA GLN A 66 12.12 -16.45 8.14
C GLN A 66 12.38 -15.32 7.14
N ALA A 67 11.34 -14.82 6.47
CA ALA A 67 11.44 -13.70 5.55
C ALA A 67 11.95 -12.41 6.23
N LEU A 68 11.47 -12.13 7.45
CA LEU A 68 11.94 -10.99 8.24
C LEU A 68 13.42 -11.14 8.59
N LYS A 69 13.84 -12.33 9.05
CA LYS A 69 15.25 -12.60 9.34
C LYS A 69 16.12 -12.41 8.09
N SER A 70 15.71 -12.97 6.96
CA SER A 70 16.43 -12.81 5.70
C SER A 70 16.50 -11.34 5.28
N ALA A 71 15.41 -10.57 5.45
CA ALA A 71 15.39 -9.15 5.16
C ALA A 71 16.35 -8.34 6.06
N ILE A 72 16.44 -8.67 7.35
CA ILE A 72 17.41 -8.07 8.29
C ILE A 72 18.85 -8.37 7.86
N ASP A 73 19.09 -9.60 7.40
CA ASP A 73 20.39 -10.03 6.87
C ASP A 73 20.68 -9.46 5.45
N GLY A 74 19.76 -8.65 4.91
CA GLY A 74 19.86 -7.95 3.63
C GLY A 74 19.47 -8.77 2.40
N ASN A 75 18.71 -9.86 2.59
CA ASN A 75 18.25 -10.79 1.56
C ASN A 75 19.40 -11.30 0.65
N LYS A 76 20.59 -11.48 1.21
CA LYS A 76 21.78 -12.00 0.48
C LYS A 76 21.54 -13.40 -0.07
N THR A 77 20.77 -14.19 0.65
CA THR A 77 20.30 -15.53 0.27
C THR A 77 18.86 -15.67 0.71
N VAL A 78 17.97 -16.04 -0.21
CA VAL A 78 16.57 -16.33 0.10
C VAL A 78 16.49 -17.76 0.61
N GLY A 79 15.94 -17.97 1.80
CA GLY A 79 15.73 -19.28 2.41
C GLY A 79 14.51 -20.00 1.86
N THR A 80 14.27 -21.23 2.32
CA THR A 80 13.06 -21.99 2.02
C THR A 80 11.92 -21.60 2.95
N ASN A 81 10.68 -21.74 2.48
CA ASN A 81 9.45 -21.44 3.23
C ASN A 81 9.33 -19.98 3.70
N GLU A 82 9.98 -19.06 3.00
CA GLU A 82 9.80 -17.63 3.22
C GLU A 82 8.55 -17.15 2.51
N VAL A 83 7.81 -16.26 3.17
CA VAL A 83 6.64 -15.60 2.60
C VAL A 83 6.83 -14.10 2.74
N PHE A 84 6.81 -13.40 1.61
CA PHE A 84 6.75 -11.94 1.55
C PHE A 84 5.42 -11.52 0.94
N THR A 85 4.75 -10.53 1.50
CA THR A 85 3.54 -9.93 0.93
C THR A 85 3.68 -8.42 0.91
N LEU A 86 3.78 -7.82 -0.27
CA LEU A 86 3.75 -6.37 -0.46
C LEU A 86 2.32 -5.95 -0.77
N VAL A 87 1.72 -5.14 0.09
CA VAL A 87 0.43 -4.51 -0.16
C VAL A 87 0.67 -3.08 -0.58
N THR A 88 0.04 -2.64 -1.67
CA THR A 88 0.08 -1.27 -2.17
C THR A 88 -1.33 -0.70 -2.27
N TRP A 89 -1.52 0.46 -1.67
CA TRP A 89 -2.74 1.24 -1.74
C TRP A 89 -2.49 2.53 -2.51
N LYS A 90 -3.54 3.04 -3.15
CA LYS A 90 -3.59 4.46 -3.54
C LYS A 90 -3.61 5.34 -2.28
N GLN A 91 -3.33 6.63 -2.45
CA GLN A 91 -3.46 7.62 -1.40
C GLN A 91 -4.71 8.49 -1.62
N GLN A 92 -5.31 8.94 -0.52
CA GLN A 92 -6.34 9.98 -0.48
C GLN A 92 -5.99 11.02 0.59
N ASP A 93 -6.61 12.19 0.51
CA ASP A 93 -6.53 13.17 1.60
C ASP A 93 -7.19 12.63 2.88
N ASP A 94 -6.63 13.01 4.03
CA ASP A 94 -7.25 12.74 5.33
C ASP A 94 -8.19 13.88 5.69
N ASP A 95 -9.48 13.55 5.84
CA ASP A 95 -10.51 14.50 6.24
C ASP A 95 -10.32 15.00 7.69
N HIS A 96 -9.53 14.31 8.52
CA HIS A 96 -9.22 14.73 9.89
C HIS A 96 -7.99 15.62 9.98
N TRP A 97 -7.05 15.55 9.02
CA TRP A 97 -5.80 16.29 9.06
C TRP A 97 -5.42 16.85 7.69
N PHE A 98 -5.60 18.15 7.54
CA PHE A 98 -5.21 18.88 6.33
C PHE A 98 -3.75 18.61 5.94
N GLY A 99 -3.56 18.22 4.68
CA GLY A 99 -2.26 17.92 4.08
C GLY A 99 -1.74 16.52 4.35
N ALA A 100 -2.38 15.74 5.24
CA ALA A 100 -2.06 14.33 5.41
C ALA A 100 -2.65 13.50 4.26
N LYS A 101 -1.89 12.47 3.84
CA LYS A 101 -2.28 11.52 2.79
C LYS A 101 -2.31 10.12 3.38
N ILE A 102 -3.49 9.52 3.44
CA ILE A 102 -3.72 8.17 3.99
C ILE A 102 -3.92 7.15 2.88
N PRO A 103 -3.66 5.84 3.13
CA PRO A 103 -4.05 4.77 2.21
C PRO A 103 -5.55 4.84 1.84
N SER A 104 -5.91 4.42 0.64
CA SER A 104 -7.29 4.30 0.17
C SER A 104 -7.48 2.95 -0.52
N ASP A 105 -8.06 2.91 -1.72
CA ASP A 105 -8.28 1.66 -2.43
C ASP A 105 -6.98 0.89 -2.68
N ILE A 106 -7.07 -0.43 -2.55
CA ILE A 106 -5.98 -1.37 -2.86
C ILE A 106 -5.65 -1.25 -4.34
N GLU A 107 -4.37 -1.00 -4.63
CA GLU A 107 -3.83 -1.06 -5.98
C GLU A 107 -3.35 -2.46 -6.31
N SER A 108 -2.55 -3.06 -5.42
CA SER A 108 -2.04 -4.42 -5.61
C SER A 108 -1.72 -5.13 -4.30
N VAL A 109 -1.72 -6.46 -4.38
CA VAL A 109 -1.12 -7.37 -3.40
C VAL A 109 -0.16 -8.28 -4.16
N GLU A 110 1.13 -8.18 -3.88
CA GLU A 110 2.19 -8.99 -4.49
C GLU A 110 2.73 -9.98 -3.44
N VAL A 111 2.73 -11.27 -3.77
CA VAL A 111 3.14 -12.34 -2.85
C VAL A 111 4.31 -13.11 -3.43
N ILE A 112 5.36 -13.28 -2.64
CA ILE A 112 6.48 -14.17 -2.92
C ILE A 112 6.43 -15.32 -1.92
N LYS A 113 6.48 -16.55 -2.41
CA LYS A 113 6.63 -17.76 -1.59
C LYS A 113 7.84 -18.55 -2.07
N THR A 114 8.73 -18.90 -1.15
CA THR A 114 9.85 -19.77 -1.47
C THR A 114 9.60 -21.20 -1.01
N THR A 115 10.09 -22.14 -1.79
CA THR A 115 9.96 -23.58 -1.52
C THR A 115 11.27 -24.28 -1.79
N SER A 116 11.52 -25.39 -1.09
CA SER A 116 12.67 -26.24 -1.41
C SER A 116 12.45 -26.93 -2.74
N SER A 117 13.46 -26.89 -3.61
CA SER A 117 13.50 -27.58 -4.90
C SER A 117 14.83 -28.33 -5.00
N GLY A 118 14.94 -29.44 -4.27
CA GLY A 118 16.19 -30.20 -4.14
C GLY A 118 17.27 -29.37 -3.45
N ASN A 119 18.41 -29.18 -4.12
CA ASN A 119 19.54 -28.36 -3.63
C ASN A 119 19.37 -26.86 -3.93
N SER A 120 18.19 -26.41 -4.34
CA SER A 120 17.91 -25.03 -4.73
C SER A 120 16.60 -24.53 -4.12
N VAL A 121 16.41 -23.21 -4.15
CA VAL A 121 15.20 -22.55 -3.67
C VAL A 121 14.38 -22.09 -4.86
N ALA A 122 13.15 -22.59 -4.98
CA ALA A 122 12.21 -22.11 -5.99
C ALA A 122 11.45 -20.90 -5.44
N VAL A 123 11.40 -19.82 -6.23
CA VAL A 123 10.71 -18.57 -5.89
C VAL A 123 9.44 -18.47 -6.72
N ASN A 124 8.29 -18.48 -6.05
CA ASN A 124 6.99 -18.34 -6.68
C ASN A 124 6.47 -16.93 -6.41
N TYR A 125 6.15 -16.19 -7.48
CA TYR A 125 5.58 -14.86 -7.40
C TYR A 125 4.17 -14.84 -7.97
N GLN A 126 3.29 -14.07 -7.33
CA GLN A 126 1.98 -13.73 -7.87
C GLN A 126 1.64 -12.28 -7.55
N GLN A 127 0.86 -11.65 -8.43
CA GLN A 127 0.33 -10.31 -8.23
C GLN A 127 -1.18 -10.34 -8.37
N LEU A 128 -1.86 -9.74 -7.39
CA LEU A 128 -3.30 -9.54 -7.36
C LEU A 128 -3.56 -8.04 -7.52
N ASN A 129 -4.48 -7.64 -8.38
CA ASN A 129 -4.74 -6.23 -8.67
C ASN A 129 -6.13 -5.78 -8.23
N GLY A 130 -6.19 -4.53 -7.77
CA GLY A 130 -7.43 -3.85 -7.42
C GLY A 130 -8.18 -4.48 -6.26
N LYS A 131 -9.38 -3.95 -6.00
CA LYS A 131 -10.24 -4.39 -4.90
C LYS A 131 -10.73 -5.83 -5.04
N SER A 132 -10.90 -6.32 -6.27
CA SER A 132 -11.33 -7.69 -6.57
C SER A 132 -10.21 -8.74 -6.37
N LEU A 133 -8.96 -8.30 -6.24
CA LEU A 133 -7.78 -9.17 -6.12
C LEU A 133 -7.69 -10.17 -7.28
N ASP A 134 -7.83 -9.63 -8.50
CA ASP A 134 -7.73 -10.41 -9.72
C ASP A 134 -6.28 -10.75 -10.00
N LEU A 135 -6.02 -12.02 -10.35
CA LEU A 135 -4.66 -12.47 -10.63
C LEU A 135 -4.17 -11.80 -11.92
N LYS A 136 -2.99 -11.17 -11.85
CA LYS A 136 -2.29 -10.67 -13.03
C LYS A 136 -1.70 -11.86 -13.80
N ALA A 137 -2.36 -12.23 -14.90
CA ALA A 137 -1.93 -13.35 -15.75
C ALA A 137 -0.61 -13.08 -16.50
N ASP A 138 -0.34 -11.81 -16.86
CA ASP A 138 0.91 -11.43 -17.52
C ASP A 138 2.09 -11.53 -16.55
N THR A 139 3.07 -12.34 -16.93
CA THR A 139 4.30 -12.60 -16.16
C THR A 139 5.45 -11.68 -16.53
N SER A 140 5.27 -10.78 -17.49
CA SER A 140 6.28 -9.81 -17.89
C SER A 140 6.63 -8.88 -16.71
N GLY A 141 7.94 -8.73 -16.46
CA GLY A 141 8.44 -7.88 -15.37
C GLY A 141 8.45 -8.53 -13.98
N GLN A 142 8.05 -9.79 -13.83
CA GLN A 142 8.03 -10.45 -12.51
C GLN A 142 9.41 -10.51 -11.86
N SER A 143 10.47 -10.72 -12.64
CA SER A 143 11.84 -10.80 -12.11
C SER A 143 12.28 -9.49 -11.44
N GLU A 144 11.90 -8.36 -12.04
CA GLU A 144 12.17 -7.02 -11.57
C GLU A 144 11.35 -6.71 -10.32
N ARG A 145 10.10 -7.17 -10.27
CA ARG A 145 9.26 -7.06 -9.07
C ARG A 145 9.78 -7.89 -7.91
N ILE A 146 10.18 -9.13 -8.15
CA ILE A 146 10.83 -9.99 -7.13
C ILE A 146 12.08 -9.30 -6.59
N LYS A 147 12.97 -8.84 -7.48
CA LYS A 147 14.19 -8.12 -7.09
C LYS A 147 13.85 -6.85 -6.30
N TYR A 148 12.82 -6.12 -6.71
CA TYR A 148 12.38 -4.92 -6.00
C TYR A 148 11.89 -5.23 -4.59
N ILE A 149 11.04 -6.25 -4.41
CA ILE A 149 10.48 -6.64 -3.11
C ILE A 149 11.59 -7.14 -2.18
N LEU A 150 12.44 -8.05 -2.66
CA LEU A 150 13.55 -8.58 -1.87
C LEU A 150 14.65 -7.54 -1.62
N GLY A 151 14.72 -6.47 -2.41
CA GLY A 151 15.63 -5.36 -2.20
C GLY A 151 15.19 -4.34 -1.15
N GLN A 152 13.98 -4.46 -0.60
CA GLN A 152 13.49 -3.53 0.42
C GLN A 152 14.22 -3.72 1.74
N LYS A 153 14.66 -2.62 2.34
CA LYS A 153 15.33 -2.63 3.65
C LYS A 153 14.30 -2.60 4.77
N PRO A 154 14.45 -3.43 5.82
CA PRO A 154 13.61 -3.34 7.00
C PRO A 154 13.67 -1.95 7.64
N SER A 155 12.54 -1.46 8.14
CA SER A 155 12.51 -0.24 8.94
C SER A 155 13.10 -0.51 10.33
N VAL A 156 13.95 0.39 10.81
CA VAL A 156 14.39 0.40 12.22
C VAL A 156 13.40 1.29 12.96
N LEU A 157 12.53 0.68 13.77
CA LEU A 157 11.62 1.42 14.63
C LEU A 157 12.35 1.78 15.94
N PRO A 158 12.32 3.05 16.37
CA PRO A 158 12.96 3.50 17.61
C PRO A 158 12.26 2.97 18.86
#